data_AF-A0A671LM77-F1
#
_entry.id   AF-A0A671LM77-F1
#
_cell.length_a   1.000
_cell.length_b   1.000
_cell.length_c   1.000
_cell.angle_alpha   90.00
_cell.angle_beta   90.00
_cell.angle_gamma   90.00
#
_symmetry.space_group_name_H-M   'P 1'
#
loop_
_entity.id
_entity.type
_entity.pdbx_description
1 polymer ?
#
loop_
_entity_poly.entity_id
_entity_poly.type
_entity_poly.pdbx_seq_one_letter_code
_entity_poly.pdbx_strand_id
1 'polypeptide(L)'
;METRRILMRSLAVAVVIASVIWTTTGTEIVYSCCTKVSTAKVTDPIIEIRMQRLSLPCVKAVIFETEQGKFCSDPRQRWVEKKVKQFL
;
A
#
# COMPACT_ATOMS: atom_id res chain seq x y z
N MET A 1 -1.51 0.47 54.07
CA MET A 1 -2.42 -0.41 53.30
C MET A 1 -2.95 0.30 52.05
N GLU A 2 -3.45 1.53 52.18
CA GLU A 2 -4.05 2.30 51.06
C GLU A 2 -3.07 2.65 49.95
N THR A 3 -1.85 3.12 50.29
CA THR A 3 -0.80 3.44 49.31
C THR A 3 -0.41 2.23 48.46
N ARG A 4 -0.37 1.03 49.06
CA ARG A 4 -0.04 -0.23 48.35
C ARG A 4 -1.17 -0.65 47.41
N ARG A 5 -2.43 -0.41 47.77
CA ARG A 5 -3.59 -0.65 46.89
C ARG A 5 -3.64 0.30 45.71
N ILE A 6 -3.34 1.59 45.93
CA ILE A 6 -3.26 2.60 44.86
C ILE A 6 -2.15 2.23 43.87
N LEU A 7 -0.97 1.86 44.37
CA LEU A 7 0.17 1.48 43.52
C LEU A 7 -0.12 0.24 42.65
N MET A 8 -0.79 -0.77 43.21
CA MET A 8 -1.19 -1.98 42.48
C MET A 8 -2.27 -1.69 41.42
N ARG A 9 -3.22 -0.79 41.70
CA ARG A 9 -4.24 -0.36 40.72
C ARG A 9 -3.61 0.40 39.56
N SER A 10 -2.71 1.34 39.84
CA SER A 10 -1.99 2.08 38.81
C SER A 10 -1.14 1.15 37.94
N LEU A 11 -0.50 0.15 38.53
CA LEU A 11 0.28 -0.85 37.80
C LEU A 11 -0.61 -1.70 36.88
N ALA A 12 -1.78 -2.14 37.37
CA ALA A 12 -2.73 -2.90 36.56
C ALA A 12 -3.25 -2.09 35.36
N VAL A 13 -3.57 -0.81 35.56
CA VAL A 13 -3.99 0.09 34.47
C VAL A 13 -2.87 0.27 33.44
N ALA A 14 -1.62 0.46 33.88
CA ALA A 14 -0.48 0.58 32.98
C ALA A 14 -0.26 -0.69 32.13
N VAL A 15 -0.40 -1.88 32.73
CA VAL A 15 -0.28 -3.16 32.01
C VAL A 15 -1.40 -3.34 30.98
N VAL A 16 -2.64 -2.98 31.33
CA VAL A 16 -3.78 -3.05 30.40
C VAL A 16 -3.57 -2.09 29.23
N ILE A 17 -3.17 -0.84 29.47
CA ILE A 17 -2.90 0.14 28.41
C ILE A 17 -1.78 -0.36 27.48
N ALA A 18 -0.66 -0.86 28.04
CA ALA A 18 0.44 -1.40 27.24
C ALA A 18 0.02 -2.61 26.38
N SER A 19 -0.84 -3.49 26.91
CA SER A 19 -1.33 -4.65 26.17
C SER A 19 -2.24 -4.29 24.99
N VAL A 20 -3.06 -3.24 25.12
CA VAL A 20 -3.94 -2.77 24.04
C VAL A 20 -3.13 -2.18 22.89
N ILE A 21 -2.10 -1.40 23.19
CA ILE A 21 -1.24 -0.72 22.18
C ILE A 21 -0.52 -1.74 21.27
N TRP A 22 -0.13 -2.90 21.78
CA TRP A 22 0.59 -3.91 20.98
C TRP A 22 -0.32 -4.61 19.95
N THR A 23 -1.63 -4.66 20.18
CA THR A 23 -2.56 -5.41 19.32
C THR A 23 -2.98 -4.69 18.03
N THR A 24 -2.71 -3.37 17.92
CA THR A 24 -3.23 -2.54 16.82
C THR A 24 -2.22 -2.28 15.70
N THR A 25 -0.99 -2.80 15.77
CA THR A 25 0.00 -2.63 14.69
C THR A 25 -0.20 -3.68 13.60
N GLY A 26 -1.27 -3.52 12.81
CA GLY A 26 -1.44 -4.25 11.56
C GLY A 26 -0.23 -4.03 10.67
N THR A 27 0.54 -5.08 10.42
CA THR A 27 1.66 -5.03 9.48
C THR A 27 1.08 -5.01 8.06
N GLU A 28 1.03 -3.84 7.44
CA GLU A 28 0.71 -3.75 6.02
C GLU A 28 1.81 -4.48 5.23
N ILE A 29 1.45 -5.61 4.62
CA ILE A 29 2.37 -6.33 3.74
C ILE A 29 2.56 -5.49 2.48
N VAL A 30 3.67 -4.76 2.42
CA VAL A 30 4.06 -3.97 1.25
C VAL A 30 4.65 -4.91 0.21
N TYR A 31 3.88 -5.24 -0.83
CA TYR A 31 4.39 -5.94 -2.00
C TYR A 31 5.11 -4.95 -2.92
N SER A 32 6.27 -5.34 -3.44
CA SER A 32 7.05 -4.53 -4.39
C SER A 32 6.46 -4.44 -5.81
N CYS A 33 5.29 -5.07 -6.02
CA CYS A 33 4.63 -5.23 -7.31
C CYS A 33 3.15 -4.85 -7.23
N CYS A 34 2.54 -4.58 -8.38
CA CYS A 34 1.10 -4.36 -8.45
C CYS A 34 0.35 -5.66 -8.17
N THR A 35 -0.46 -5.70 -7.10
CA THR A 35 -1.40 -6.79 -6.79
C THR A 35 -2.82 -6.49 -7.29
N LYS A 36 -3.10 -5.23 -7.62
CA LYS A 36 -4.33 -4.74 -8.25
C LYS A 36 -3.98 -3.74 -9.35
N VAL A 37 -4.92 -3.52 -10.26
CA VAL A 37 -4.81 -2.52 -11.33
C VAL A 37 -6.03 -1.60 -11.33
N SER A 38 -5.81 -0.36 -11.76
CA SER A 38 -6.84 0.66 -11.95
C SER A 38 -7.21 0.80 -13.42
N THR A 39 -8.48 1.12 -13.67
CA THR A 39 -8.96 1.53 -15.01
C THR A 39 -8.92 3.04 -15.21
N ALA A 40 -8.72 3.80 -14.12
CA ALA A 40 -8.69 5.26 -14.13
C ALA A 40 -7.52 5.78 -14.96
N LYS A 41 -7.76 6.83 -15.74
CA LYS A 41 -6.76 7.44 -16.60
C LYS A 41 -5.75 8.22 -15.76
N VAL A 42 -4.46 7.93 -15.93
CA VAL A 42 -3.39 8.75 -15.38
C VAL A 42 -3.29 10.03 -16.20
N THR A 43 -3.50 11.17 -15.55
CA THR A 43 -3.44 12.51 -16.16
C THR A 43 -2.11 13.20 -15.93
N ASP A 44 -1.39 12.80 -14.89
CA ASP A 44 -0.09 13.38 -14.56
C ASP A 44 0.95 13.08 -15.65
N PRO A 45 1.98 13.94 -15.79
CA PRO A 45 3.09 13.68 -16.70
C PRO A 45 3.76 12.34 -16.40
N ILE A 46 3.83 11.48 -17.41
CA ILE A 46 4.45 10.15 -17.31
C ILE A 46 5.94 10.30 -17.56
N ILE A 47 6.76 9.87 -16.60
CA ILE A 47 8.22 9.88 -16.66
C ILE A 47 8.73 8.54 -17.20
N GLU A 48 8.17 7.43 -16.72
CA GLU A 48 8.57 6.08 -17.10
C GLU A 48 7.35 5.16 -17.28
N ILE A 49 7.47 4.21 -18.20
CA ILE A 49 6.51 3.12 -18.39
C ILE A 49 7.22 1.78 -18.18
N ARG A 50 6.70 0.97 -17.26
CA ARG A 50 7.20 -0.39 -17.00
C ARG A 50 6.10 -1.43 -17.16
N MET A 51 6.38 -2.48 -17.91
CA MET A 51 5.49 -3.63 -18.02
C MET A 51 5.75 -4.64 -16.91
N GLN A 52 4.72 -4.99 -16.14
CA GLN A 52 4.77 -6.03 -15.12
C GLN A 52 4.12 -7.32 -15.64
N ARG A 53 4.86 -8.43 -15.58
CA ARG A 53 4.36 -9.77 -15.89
C ARG A 53 3.55 -10.33 -14.71
N LEU A 54 2.61 -11.22 -15.01
CA LEU A 54 1.85 -11.96 -14.00
C LEU A 54 2.79 -12.88 -13.22
N SER A 55 2.80 -12.78 -11.89
CA SER A 55 3.53 -13.66 -10.97
C SER A 55 2.93 -13.52 -9.57
N LEU A 56 2.02 -14.42 -9.19
CA LEU A 56 1.21 -14.26 -7.97
C LEU A 56 2.09 -13.98 -6.72
N PRO A 57 1.70 -13.00 -5.88
CA PRO A 57 0.44 -12.25 -5.89
C PRO A 57 0.38 -11.06 -6.88
N CYS A 58 1.44 -10.82 -7.66
CA CYS A 58 1.50 -9.75 -8.63
C CYS A 58 0.63 -10.05 -9.84
N VAL A 59 -0.20 -9.08 -10.26
CA VAL A 59 -1.04 -9.17 -11.46
C VAL A 59 -0.33 -8.61 -12.68
N LYS A 60 -0.82 -8.92 -13.88
CA LYS A 60 -0.32 -8.28 -15.11
C LYS A 60 -0.72 -6.80 -15.10
N ALA A 61 0.24 -5.89 -15.23
CA ALA A 61 0.01 -4.45 -15.14
C ALA A 61 0.93 -3.65 -16.06
N VAL A 62 0.50 -2.46 -16.45
CA VAL A 62 1.39 -1.39 -16.94
C VAL A 62 1.55 -0.39 -15.80
N ILE A 63 2.79 -0.17 -15.37
CA ILE A 63 3.12 0.76 -14.30
C ILE A 63 3.55 2.07 -14.96
N PHE A 64 2.80 3.14 -14.68
CA PHE A 64 3.20 4.50 -15.03
C PHE A 64 3.86 5.14 -13.81
N GLU A 65 5.07 5.64 -14.00
CA GLU A 65 5.77 6.46 -13.01
C GLU A 65 5.58 7.93 -13.35
N THR A 66 5.16 8.70 -12.35
CA THR A 66 4.96 10.15 -12.43
C THR A 66 5.64 10.79 -11.22
N GLU A 67 5.71 12.13 -11.18
CA GLU A 67 6.23 12.84 -9.99
C GLU A 67 5.42 12.55 -8.72
N GLN A 68 4.15 12.16 -8.86
CA GLN A 68 3.26 11.82 -7.75
C GLN A 68 3.38 10.37 -7.30
N GLY A 69 4.07 9.52 -8.08
CA GLY A 69 4.34 8.13 -7.74
C GLY A 69 3.98 7.13 -8.84
N LYS A 70 3.74 5.88 -8.43
CA LYS A 70 3.58 4.74 -9.34
C LYS A 70 2.11 4.32 -9.42
N PHE A 71 1.60 4.25 -10.64
CA PHE A 71 0.21 3.89 -10.93
C PHE A 71 0.13 2.54 -11.65
N CYS A 72 -0.45 1.55 -10.99
CA CYS A 72 -0.76 0.24 -11.54
C CYS A 72 -1.98 0.32 -12.47
N SER A 73 -1.78 0.33 -13.78
CA SER A 73 -2.86 0.47 -14.77
C SER A 73 -3.18 -0.84 -15.47
N ASP A 74 -4.47 -1.07 -15.74
CA ASP A 74 -4.96 -2.26 -16.42
C ASP A 74 -4.53 -2.24 -17.92
N PRO A 75 -3.71 -3.21 -18.37
CA PRO A 75 -3.22 -3.26 -19.75
C PRO A 75 -4.35 -3.37 -20.79
N ARG A 76 -5.56 -3.77 -20.41
CA ARG A 76 -6.71 -3.95 -21.32
C ARG A 76 -7.39 -2.62 -21.67
N GLN A 77 -7.04 -1.54 -20.99
CA GLN A 77 -7.65 -0.23 -21.23
C GLN A 77 -7.08 0.39 -22.51
N ARG A 78 -7.97 0.83 -23.41
CA ARG A 78 -7.56 1.44 -24.70
C ARG A 78 -6.61 2.62 -24.54
N TRP A 79 -6.75 3.41 -23.48
CA TRP A 79 -5.89 4.57 -23.24
C TRP A 79 -4.47 4.14 -22.79
N VAL A 80 -4.35 3.04 -22.05
CA VAL A 80 -3.07 2.45 -21.64
C VAL A 80 -2.32 1.98 -22.87
N GLU A 81 -2.97 1.21 -23.74
CA GLU A 81 -2.38 0.74 -25.00
C GLU A 81 -1.91 1.90 -25.88
N LYS A 82 -2.74 2.96 -26.00
CA LYS A 82 -2.37 4.17 -26.75
C LYS A 82 -1.15 4.85 -26.14
N LYS A 83 -1.08 4.97 -24.81
CA LYS A 83 0.06 5.61 -24.14
C LYS A 83 1.34 4.80 -24.28
N VAL A 84 1.29 3.48 -24.11
CA VAL A 84 2.45 2.61 -24.33
C VAL A 84 2.97 2.74 -25.75
N LYS A 85 2.08 2.78 -26.76
CA LYS A 85 2.46 2.97 -28.18
C LYS A 85 3.01 4.36 -28.51
N GLN A 86 2.71 5.39 -27.72
CA GLN A 86 3.26 6.74 -27.92
C GLN A 86 4.65 6.90 -27.33
N PHE A 87 5.00 6.06 -26.36
CA PHE A 87 6.28 6.11 -25.63
C PHE A 87 7.35 5.17 -26.20
N LEU A 88 6.93 4.13 -26.94
CA LEU A 88 7.80 3.27 -27.76
C LEU A 88 8.00 3.91 -29.13
#